data_AF-A0L1F3-F1
#
_entry.id   AF-A0L1F3-F1
#
_cell.length_a   1.000
_cell.length_b   1.000
_cell.length_c   1.000
_cell.angle_alpha   90.00
_cell.angle_beta   90.00
_cell.angle_gamma   90.00
#
_symmetry.space_group_name_H-M   'P 1'
#
loop_
_entity.id
_entity.type
_entity.pdbx_description
1 polymer ?
#
loop_
_entity_poly.entity_id
_entity_poly.type
_entity_poly.pdbx_seq_one_letter_code
_entity_poly.pdbx_strand_id
1 'polypeptide(L)'
;MRINPRLFSISTSVKASSKAKQQGFTLIELVVGMLVIAIAIVMLSSMLFPQADRAAKTLHRVKSAELAHSVMNEIWGKRYDQNTNANGGVPACGSPLGAPCSRVTNLGPSEWKWPDEGEGRNDFNDVDDYHGLTQNATMLNSSQTYVEAYPNYQLSVSVAYGSAPNTKLVTINVTTPDNEVITYNLVRSNY
;
A
#
# COMPACT_ATOMS: atom_id res chain seq x y z
N MET A 1 90.85 -30.29 -0.76
CA MET A 1 90.45 -30.52 -2.17
C MET A 1 90.35 -29.16 -2.85
N ARG A 2 90.88 -28.99 -4.08
CA ARG A 2 90.89 -27.71 -4.82
C ARG A 2 89.58 -27.54 -5.63
N ILE A 3 89.32 -26.28 -6.04
CA ILE A 3 88.85 -25.80 -7.37
C ILE A 3 87.68 -24.78 -7.30
N ASN A 4 88.01 -23.56 -7.73
CA ASN A 4 87.23 -22.47 -8.37
C ASN A 4 85.69 -22.39 -8.22
N PRO A 5 85.16 -21.28 -7.65
CA PRO A 5 83.90 -20.72 -8.12
C PRO A 5 84.08 -20.06 -9.50
N ARG A 6 83.18 -20.33 -10.45
CA ARG A 6 83.18 -19.66 -11.75
C ARG A 6 82.72 -18.21 -11.61
N LEU A 7 83.46 -17.27 -12.20
CA LEU A 7 83.01 -15.90 -12.43
C LEU A 7 81.85 -15.88 -13.43
N PHE A 8 80.61 -15.88 -12.94
CA PHE A 8 79.45 -15.50 -13.74
C PHE A 8 79.34 -13.97 -13.77
N SER A 9 79.78 -13.36 -14.88
CA SER A 9 79.51 -11.96 -15.16
C SER A 9 78.03 -11.80 -15.54
N ILE A 10 77.22 -11.29 -14.62
CA ILE A 10 75.84 -10.89 -14.90
C ILE A 10 75.88 -9.44 -15.40
N SER A 11 75.65 -9.26 -16.71
CA SER A 11 75.43 -7.93 -17.27
C SER A 11 74.05 -7.41 -16.83
N THR A 12 74.03 -6.53 -15.84
CA THR A 12 72.83 -5.79 -15.43
C THR A 12 72.53 -4.71 -16.46
N SER A 13 71.75 -5.06 -17.48
CA SER A 13 71.19 -4.07 -18.41
C SER A 13 70.21 -3.14 -17.67
N VAL A 14 70.70 -1.97 -17.27
CA VAL A 14 69.89 -0.91 -16.66
C VAL A 14 68.98 -0.35 -17.74
N LYS A 15 67.74 -0.85 -17.81
CA LYS A 15 66.68 -0.20 -18.59
C LYS A 15 66.45 1.20 -18.01
N ALA A 16 66.81 2.23 -18.76
CA ALA A 16 66.50 3.61 -18.42
C ALA A 16 64.99 3.77 -18.30
N SER A 17 64.51 4.13 -17.10
CA SER A 17 63.10 4.47 -16.89
C SER A 17 62.81 5.78 -17.63
N SER A 18 61.95 5.72 -18.64
CA SER A 18 61.46 6.91 -19.34
C SER A 18 60.63 7.74 -18.37
N LYS A 19 61.15 8.91 -17.96
CA LYS A 19 60.34 9.90 -17.25
C LYS A 19 59.20 10.33 -18.17
N ALA A 20 57.99 9.80 -17.93
CA ALA A 20 56.77 10.33 -18.51
C ALA A 20 56.70 11.82 -18.17
N LYS A 21 56.62 12.69 -19.19
CA LYS A 21 56.37 14.11 -18.97
C LYS A 21 54.99 14.22 -18.31
N GLN A 22 54.92 14.81 -17.11
CA GLN A 22 53.64 15.22 -16.56
C GLN A 22 53.01 16.25 -17.49
N GLN A 23 51.96 15.84 -18.20
CA GLN A 23 51.09 16.76 -18.90
C GLN A 23 50.06 17.25 -17.88
N GLY A 24 50.12 18.53 -17.54
CA GLY A 24 49.12 19.20 -16.72
C GLY A 24 47.96 19.69 -17.58
N PHE A 25 46.79 19.83 -16.97
CA PHE A 25 45.61 20.41 -17.60
C PHE A 25 45.80 21.92 -17.83
N THR A 26 45.20 22.44 -18.89
CA THR A 26 45.18 23.89 -19.12
C THR A 26 44.09 24.56 -18.28
N LEU A 27 44.24 25.86 -17.98
CA LEU A 27 43.22 26.60 -17.22
C LEU A 27 41.86 26.59 -17.93
N ILE A 28 41.84 26.73 -19.26
CA ILE A 28 40.60 26.70 -20.06
C ILE A 28 39.93 25.31 -20.03
N GLU A 29 40.72 24.23 -20.02
CA GLU A 29 40.22 22.86 -19.94
C GLU A 29 39.57 22.56 -18.60
N LEU A 30 40.10 23.08 -17.49
CA LEU A 30 39.43 23.02 -16.18
C LEU A 30 38.14 23.84 -16.16
N VAL A 31 38.12 25.02 -16.80
CA VAL A 31 36.90 25.86 -16.92
C VAL A 31 35.80 25.17 -17.73
N VAL A 32 36.15 24.51 -18.84
CA VAL A 32 35.20 23.73 -19.65
C VAL A 32 34.77 22.46 -18.89
N GLY A 33 35.69 21.78 -18.20
CA GLY A 33 35.40 20.61 -17.37
C GLY A 33 34.38 20.89 -16.27
N MET A 34 34.54 21.99 -15.52
CA MET A 34 33.56 22.37 -14.48
C MET A 34 32.20 22.75 -15.07
N LEU A 35 32.16 23.38 -16.26
CA LEU A 35 30.91 23.68 -16.98
C LEU A 35 30.15 22.41 -17.36
N VAL A 36 30.83 21.42 -17.95
CA VAL A 36 30.22 20.14 -18.35
C VAL A 36 29.71 19.36 -17.13
N ILE A 37 30.51 19.28 -16.06
CA ILE A 37 30.10 18.59 -14.83
C ILE A 37 28.92 19.29 -14.14
N ALA A 38 28.88 20.63 -14.12
CA ALA A 38 27.76 21.39 -13.57
C ALA A 38 26.44 21.07 -14.31
N ILE A 39 26.45 21.08 -15.65
CA ILE A 39 25.27 20.73 -16.46
C ILE A 39 24.85 19.28 -16.21
N ALA A 40 25.81 18.35 -16.14
CA ALA A 40 25.54 16.94 -15.88
C ALA A 40 24.88 16.70 -14.51
N ILE A 41 25.38 17.36 -13.44
CA ILE A 41 24.81 17.25 -12.09
C ILE A 41 23.37 17.80 -12.05
N VAL A 42 23.09 18.93 -12.73
CA VAL A 42 21.74 19.50 -12.80
C VAL A 42 20.77 18.54 -13.52
N MET A 43 21.17 17.96 -14.65
CA MET A 43 20.36 16.98 -15.39
C MET A 43 20.12 15.71 -14.56
N LEU A 44 21.17 15.13 -13.95
CA LEU A 44 21.04 13.94 -13.11
C LEU A 44 20.12 14.21 -11.90
N SER A 45 20.31 15.35 -11.23
CA SER A 45 19.49 15.74 -10.08
C SER A 45 18.01 15.88 -10.46
N SER A 46 17.70 16.58 -11.56
CA SER A 46 16.31 16.79 -12.00
C SER A 46 15.59 15.49 -12.39
N MET A 47 16.32 14.46 -12.81
CA MET A 47 15.75 13.14 -13.14
C MET A 47 15.71 12.18 -11.95
N LEU A 48 16.68 12.23 -11.04
CA LEU A 48 16.81 11.26 -9.94
C LEU A 48 15.94 11.61 -8.73
N PHE A 49 15.93 12.87 -8.27
CA PHE A 49 15.15 13.29 -7.11
C PHE A 49 13.64 12.98 -7.19
N PRO A 50 12.92 13.23 -8.30
CA PRO A 50 11.49 12.93 -8.38
C PRO A 50 11.16 11.43 -8.44
N GLN A 51 12.14 10.52 -8.51
CA GLN A 51 11.87 9.08 -8.46
C GLN A 51 11.58 8.59 -7.03
N ALA A 52 12.22 9.16 -6.01
CA ALA A 52 12.00 8.78 -4.61
C ALA A 52 10.57 9.07 -4.14
N ASP A 53 10.05 10.27 -4.43
CA ASP A 53 8.66 10.67 -4.11
C ASP A 53 7.62 9.77 -4.79
N ARG A 54 7.82 9.46 -6.08
CA ARG A 54 6.93 8.54 -6.82
C ARG A 54 6.97 7.11 -6.29
N ALA A 55 8.12 6.64 -5.80
CA ALA A 55 8.24 5.33 -5.17
C ALA A 55 7.48 5.28 -3.83
N ALA A 56 7.58 6.32 -3.00
CA ALA A 56 6.84 6.44 -1.74
C ALA A 56 5.32 6.42 -1.98
N LYS A 57 4.82 7.24 -2.92
CA LYS A 57 3.39 7.26 -3.31
C LYS A 57 2.89 5.92 -3.84
N THR A 58 3.72 5.21 -4.60
CA THR A 58 3.40 3.86 -5.07
C THR A 58 3.26 2.88 -3.90
N LEU A 59 4.14 2.96 -2.90
CA LEU A 59 4.05 2.15 -1.68
C LEU A 59 2.79 2.48 -0.86
N HIS A 60 2.42 3.76 -0.73
CA HIS A 60 1.19 4.18 -0.05
C HIS A 60 -0.07 3.61 -0.72
N ARG A 61 -0.13 3.62 -2.06
CA ARG A 61 -1.23 3.02 -2.84
C ARG A 61 -1.30 1.50 -2.77
N VAL A 62 -0.15 0.82 -2.62
CA VAL A 62 -0.13 -0.64 -2.40
C VAL A 62 -0.66 -0.97 -1.00
N LYS A 63 -0.26 -0.22 0.03
CA LYS A 63 -0.77 -0.40 1.40
C LYS A 63 -2.26 -0.07 1.54
N SER A 64 -2.74 0.97 0.86
CA SER A 64 -4.18 1.28 0.86
C SER A 64 -5.00 0.18 0.18
N ALA A 65 -4.48 -0.41 -0.90
CA ALA A 65 -5.13 -1.52 -1.60
C ALA A 65 -5.14 -2.80 -0.74
N GLU A 66 -4.05 -3.10 -0.03
CA GLU A 66 -3.99 -4.23 0.90
C GLU A 66 -5.04 -4.09 2.03
N LEU A 67 -5.07 -2.94 2.71
CA LEU A 67 -6.07 -2.63 3.74
C LEU A 67 -7.51 -2.74 3.19
N ALA A 68 -7.79 -2.10 2.05
CA ALA A 68 -9.11 -2.12 1.45
C ALA A 68 -9.54 -3.52 0.99
N HIS A 69 -8.63 -4.30 0.40
CA HIS A 69 -8.90 -5.67 -0.03
C HIS A 69 -9.11 -6.61 1.17
N SER A 70 -8.39 -6.42 2.27
CA SER A 70 -8.61 -7.16 3.52
C SER A 70 -10.05 -6.98 4.02
N VAL A 71 -10.50 -5.72 4.17
CA VAL A 71 -11.88 -5.39 4.57
C VAL A 71 -12.90 -5.86 3.54
N MET A 72 -12.62 -5.69 2.23
CA MET A 72 -13.54 -6.09 1.16
C MET A 72 -13.76 -7.61 1.11
N ASN A 73 -12.70 -8.41 1.27
CA ASN A 73 -12.80 -9.87 1.33
C ASN A 73 -13.61 -10.34 2.54
N GLU A 74 -13.50 -9.62 3.65
CA GLU A 74 -14.29 -9.90 4.85
C GLU A 74 -15.79 -9.65 4.61
N ILE A 75 -16.14 -8.46 4.12
CA ILE A 75 -17.52 -8.06 3.78
C ILE A 75 -18.13 -9.01 2.74
N TRP A 76 -17.35 -9.43 1.74
CA TRP A 76 -17.80 -10.38 0.72
C TRP A 76 -18.21 -11.74 1.30
N GLY A 77 -17.55 -12.18 2.37
CA GLY A 77 -17.85 -13.43 3.08
C GLY A 77 -19.08 -13.36 4.01
N LYS A 78 -19.71 -12.19 4.18
CA LYS A 78 -20.87 -12.02 5.06
C LYS A 78 -22.20 -12.18 4.32
N ARG A 79 -23.27 -12.31 5.12
CA ARG A 79 -24.66 -12.36 4.64
C ARG A 79 -25.04 -10.99 4.06
N TYR A 80 -26.01 -10.94 3.15
CA TYR A 80 -26.44 -9.66 2.58
C TYR A 80 -27.11 -8.74 3.62
N ASP A 81 -27.80 -9.32 4.60
CA ASP A 81 -28.68 -8.65 5.57
C ASP A 81 -28.95 -9.61 6.75
N GLN A 82 -29.31 -9.12 7.93
CA GLN A 82 -29.58 -9.98 9.09
C GLN A 82 -30.80 -10.87 8.85
N ASN A 83 -31.71 -10.46 7.95
CA ASN A 83 -32.86 -11.25 7.51
C ASN A 83 -32.49 -12.31 6.44
N THR A 84 -31.29 -12.23 5.83
CA THR A 84 -30.61 -13.22 4.95
C THR A 84 -31.50 -14.20 4.17
N ASN A 85 -31.34 -15.53 4.19
CA ASN A 85 -30.81 -16.57 5.12
C ASN A 85 -29.32 -16.50 5.62
N ALA A 86 -28.86 -17.46 6.44
CA ALA A 86 -27.45 -17.67 6.81
C ALA A 86 -26.59 -18.16 5.62
N ASN A 87 -27.14 -19.03 4.78
CA ASN A 87 -26.47 -19.55 3.59
C ASN A 87 -26.69 -18.69 2.33
N GLY A 88 -27.30 -17.50 2.46
CA GLY A 88 -27.88 -16.75 1.34
C GLY A 88 -29.09 -17.44 0.73
N GLY A 89 -29.50 -17.00 -0.47
CA GLY A 89 -30.50 -17.70 -1.28
C GLY A 89 -31.95 -17.22 -1.14
N VAL A 90 -32.87 -18.11 -1.51
CA VAL A 90 -34.30 -17.83 -1.75
C VAL A 90 -35.15 -18.27 -0.55
N PRO A 91 -36.12 -17.45 -0.08
CA PRO A 91 -36.45 -16.11 -0.56
C PRO A 91 -35.48 -15.06 -0.02
N ALA A 92 -34.93 -14.24 -0.92
CA ALA A 92 -34.12 -13.07 -0.60
C ALA A 92 -34.92 -12.09 0.26
N CYS A 93 -34.28 -11.40 1.21
CA CYS A 93 -34.96 -10.31 1.94
C CYS A 93 -35.52 -9.26 0.96
N GLY A 94 -36.66 -8.66 1.30
CA GLY A 94 -37.37 -7.72 0.43
C GLY A 94 -38.08 -8.35 -0.78
N SER A 95 -37.95 -9.65 -1.01
CA SER A 95 -38.78 -10.38 -1.99
C SER A 95 -40.18 -10.67 -1.44
N PRO A 96 -41.19 -10.97 -2.29
CA PRO A 96 -42.59 -11.20 -1.84
C PRO A 96 -42.80 -12.35 -0.86
N LEU A 97 -41.82 -13.26 -0.73
CA LEU A 97 -41.84 -14.41 0.18
C LEU A 97 -40.79 -14.29 1.31
N GLY A 98 -39.98 -13.23 1.31
CA GLY A 98 -38.92 -12.99 2.28
C GLY A 98 -39.33 -11.97 3.35
N ALA A 99 -38.61 -11.96 4.47
CA ALA A 99 -38.68 -10.86 5.43
C ALA A 99 -38.17 -9.55 4.79
N PRO A 100 -38.64 -8.36 5.21
CA PRO A 100 -38.09 -7.10 4.72
C PRO A 100 -36.60 -6.97 5.10
N CYS A 101 -35.77 -6.45 4.20
CA CYS A 101 -34.39 -6.10 4.52
C CYS A 101 -34.32 -4.91 5.49
N SER A 102 -33.13 -4.67 6.06
CA SER A 102 -32.84 -3.49 6.88
C SER A 102 -33.19 -2.18 6.19
N ARG A 103 -33.82 -1.27 6.94
CA ARG A 103 -34.12 0.08 6.44
C ARG A 103 -32.82 0.87 6.29
N VAL A 104 -32.78 1.84 5.37
CA VAL A 104 -31.61 2.74 5.18
C VAL A 104 -31.16 3.42 6.49
N THR A 105 -32.11 3.70 7.39
CA THR A 105 -31.88 4.29 8.71
C THR A 105 -31.29 3.33 9.75
N ASN A 106 -31.19 2.04 9.41
CA ASN A 106 -30.79 0.95 10.29
C ASN A 106 -29.56 0.21 9.72
N LEU A 107 -28.86 0.82 8.76
CA LEU A 107 -27.57 0.30 8.26
C LEU A 107 -26.48 0.65 9.27
N GLY A 108 -25.73 -0.36 9.70
CA GLY A 108 -24.70 -0.26 10.74
C GLY A 108 -24.81 -1.41 11.73
N PRO A 109 -23.82 -1.56 12.64
CA PRO A 109 -23.87 -2.56 13.70
C PRO A 109 -25.15 -2.40 14.52
N SER A 110 -25.79 -3.50 14.92
CA SER A 110 -27.03 -3.39 15.67
C SER A 110 -26.79 -2.90 17.11
N GLU A 111 -27.60 -1.94 17.55
CA GLU A 111 -27.69 -1.50 18.96
C GLU A 111 -28.48 -2.50 19.84
N TRP A 112 -28.80 -3.70 19.33
CA TRP A 112 -29.69 -4.65 20.03
C TRP A 112 -28.97 -5.53 21.07
N LYS A 113 -27.64 -5.61 21.00
CA LYS A 113 -26.85 -6.07 22.14
C LYS A 113 -27.01 -5.02 23.27
N TRP A 114 -27.02 -5.47 24.54
CA TRP A 114 -27.54 -4.71 25.70
C TRP A 114 -27.15 -3.22 25.72
N PRO A 115 -28.02 -2.33 26.24
CA PRO A 115 -27.76 -0.89 26.20
C PRO A 115 -26.38 -0.58 26.79
N ASP A 116 -25.63 0.24 26.06
CA ASP A 116 -24.21 0.59 26.24
C ASP A 116 -23.17 -0.36 25.59
N GLU A 117 -23.56 -1.53 25.06
CA GLU A 117 -22.71 -2.41 24.22
C GLU A 117 -23.34 -2.63 22.83
N GLY A 118 -23.04 -1.77 21.86
CA GLY A 118 -23.29 -2.06 20.45
C GLY A 118 -22.53 -3.31 19.98
N GLU A 119 -22.95 -3.90 18.85
CA GLU A 119 -22.29 -5.08 18.29
C GLU A 119 -20.77 -4.88 18.14
N GLY A 120 -20.01 -5.80 18.75
CA GLY A 120 -18.56 -5.77 18.68
C GLY A 120 -18.09 -6.16 17.28
N ARG A 121 -16.86 -5.78 16.93
CA ARG A 121 -16.29 -6.03 15.59
C ARG A 121 -16.38 -7.48 15.10
N ASN A 122 -16.34 -8.43 16.03
CA ASN A 122 -16.42 -9.87 15.77
C ASN A 122 -17.86 -10.41 15.69
N ASP A 123 -18.85 -9.64 16.17
CA ASP A 123 -20.27 -9.97 16.12
C ASP A 123 -20.88 -9.66 14.73
N PHE A 124 -20.18 -8.86 13.91
CA PHE A 124 -20.58 -8.49 12.55
C PHE A 124 -20.84 -9.77 11.71
N ASN A 125 -22.07 -9.94 11.24
CA ASN A 125 -22.57 -11.16 10.60
C ASN A 125 -23.16 -10.92 9.20
N ASP A 126 -23.50 -9.67 8.87
CA ASP A 126 -23.97 -9.26 7.54
C ASP A 126 -23.11 -8.13 6.93
N VAL A 127 -23.57 -7.53 5.82
CA VAL A 127 -22.89 -6.43 5.13
C VAL A 127 -23.18 -5.06 5.77
N ASP A 128 -24.34 -4.88 6.38
CA ASP A 128 -24.79 -3.60 6.94
C ASP A 128 -23.99 -3.20 8.17
N ASP A 129 -23.56 -4.20 8.97
CA ASP A 129 -22.71 -4.02 10.15
C ASP A 129 -21.43 -3.21 9.86
N TYR A 130 -20.97 -3.15 8.61
CA TYR A 130 -19.77 -2.39 8.21
C TYR A 130 -20.05 -0.91 7.92
N HIS A 131 -21.30 -0.46 7.89
CA HIS A 131 -21.63 0.95 7.71
C HIS A 131 -21.10 1.75 8.91
N GLY A 132 -20.20 2.70 8.65
CA GLY A 132 -19.55 3.51 9.69
C GLY A 132 -18.31 2.86 10.30
N LEU A 133 -17.81 1.73 9.78
CA LEU A 133 -16.52 1.17 10.20
C LEU A 133 -15.39 2.17 9.90
N THR A 134 -14.57 2.49 10.91
CA THR A 134 -13.45 3.44 10.82
C THR A 134 -12.14 2.85 11.33
N GLN A 135 -11.01 3.57 11.14
CA GLN A 135 -9.69 3.11 11.58
C GLN A 135 -9.54 2.90 13.11
N ASN A 136 -10.47 3.45 13.89
CA ASN A 136 -10.45 3.33 15.35
C ASN A 136 -10.99 1.97 15.84
N ALA A 137 -11.67 1.21 14.96
CA ALA A 137 -12.13 -0.13 15.27
C ALA A 137 -10.99 -1.15 15.30
N THR A 138 -11.20 -2.24 16.04
CA THR A 138 -10.33 -3.43 15.96
C THR A 138 -10.40 -4.06 14.57
N MET A 139 -9.34 -4.80 14.21
CA MET A 139 -9.38 -5.73 13.08
C MET A 139 -10.14 -7.01 13.48
N LEU A 140 -10.76 -7.70 12.52
CA LEU A 140 -11.49 -8.95 12.78
C LEU A 140 -10.60 -9.97 13.52
N ASN A 141 -11.14 -10.56 14.59
CA ASN A 141 -10.46 -11.53 15.45
C ASN A 141 -9.11 -11.06 16.03
N SER A 142 -8.94 -9.74 16.19
CA SER A 142 -7.74 -9.12 16.74
C SER A 142 -8.06 -8.18 17.91
N SER A 143 -7.11 -8.02 18.82
CA SER A 143 -7.10 -6.94 19.81
C SER A 143 -6.50 -5.64 19.27
N GLN A 144 -5.85 -5.67 18.10
CA GLN A 144 -5.22 -4.52 17.47
C GLN A 144 -6.22 -3.77 16.56
N THR A 145 -6.16 -2.44 16.60
CA THR A 145 -6.92 -1.53 15.74
C THR A 145 -6.29 -1.29 14.37
N TYR A 146 -7.10 -0.85 13.40
CA TYR A 146 -6.58 -0.49 12.08
C TYR A 146 -5.58 0.67 12.16
N VAL A 147 -5.75 1.65 13.07
CA VAL A 147 -4.80 2.76 13.26
C VAL A 147 -3.44 2.30 13.82
N GLU A 148 -3.41 1.24 14.64
CA GLU A 148 -2.15 0.65 15.13
C GLU A 148 -1.43 -0.18 14.04
N ALA A 149 -2.18 -0.87 13.17
CA ALA A 149 -1.60 -1.66 12.08
C ALA A 149 -1.20 -0.79 10.87
N TYR A 150 -1.96 0.27 10.59
CA TYR A 150 -1.78 1.20 9.47
C TYR A 150 -1.66 2.64 9.99
N PRO A 151 -0.55 2.99 10.66
CA PRO A 151 -0.37 4.32 11.22
C PRO A 151 -0.39 5.40 10.13
N ASN A 152 -1.10 6.50 10.42
CA ASN A 152 -1.38 7.62 9.52
C ASN A 152 -2.24 7.30 8.29
N TYR A 153 -2.88 6.12 8.22
CA TYR A 153 -3.98 5.86 7.28
C TYR A 153 -5.32 6.08 7.99
N GLN A 154 -6.31 6.56 7.24
CA GLN A 154 -7.69 6.68 7.72
C GLN A 154 -8.57 5.75 6.90
N LEU A 155 -9.39 4.94 7.56
CA LEU A 155 -10.33 4.00 6.95
C LEU A 155 -11.73 4.54 7.20
N SER A 156 -12.57 4.54 6.17
CA SER A 156 -14.00 4.80 6.30
C SER A 156 -14.76 3.87 5.37
N VAL A 157 -15.67 3.09 5.92
CA VAL A 157 -16.59 2.24 5.15
C VAL A 157 -18.00 2.80 5.25
N SER A 158 -18.68 2.92 4.12
CA SER A 158 -20.10 3.21 4.06
C SER A 158 -20.82 2.16 3.21
N VAL A 159 -22.01 1.78 3.66
CA VAL A 159 -22.92 0.87 2.95
C VAL A 159 -24.16 1.64 2.55
N ALA A 160 -24.61 1.48 1.32
CA ALA A 160 -25.86 2.03 0.82
C ALA A 160 -26.57 0.99 -0.04
N TYR A 161 -27.88 1.15 -0.23
CA TYR A 161 -28.57 0.39 -1.27
C TYR A 161 -28.07 0.81 -2.66
N GLY A 162 -27.79 -0.17 -3.52
CA GLY A 162 -27.33 0.08 -4.89
C GLY A 162 -28.48 0.46 -5.82
N SER A 163 -28.13 0.99 -7.00
CA SER A 163 -29.12 1.42 -8.00
C SER A 163 -29.91 0.28 -8.64
N ALA A 164 -29.39 -0.96 -8.56
CA ALA A 164 -30.12 -2.16 -8.98
C ALA A 164 -30.93 -2.74 -7.82
N PRO A 165 -32.14 -3.28 -8.06
CA PRO A 165 -32.91 -3.97 -7.03
C PRO A 165 -32.07 -5.04 -6.33
N ASN A 166 -32.29 -5.22 -5.02
CA ASN A 166 -31.62 -6.28 -4.24
C ASN A 166 -30.09 -6.20 -4.24
N THR A 167 -29.51 -5.00 -4.39
CA THR A 167 -28.07 -4.76 -4.26
C THR A 167 -27.72 -3.76 -3.15
N LYS A 168 -26.54 -3.93 -2.57
CA LYS A 168 -25.87 -2.99 -1.66
C LYS A 168 -24.53 -2.57 -2.28
N LEU A 169 -24.29 -1.26 -2.33
CA LEU A 169 -23.00 -0.67 -2.67
C LEU A 169 -22.24 -0.42 -1.36
N VAL A 170 -21.05 -0.99 -1.28
CA VAL A 170 -20.10 -0.78 -0.18
C VAL A 170 -18.96 0.06 -0.73
N THR A 171 -18.75 1.23 -0.13
CA THR A 171 -17.69 2.16 -0.49
C THR A 171 -16.66 2.19 0.64
N ILE A 172 -15.43 1.79 0.33
CA ILE A 172 -14.29 1.79 1.24
C ILE A 172 -13.35 2.91 0.81
N ASN A 173 -13.25 3.96 1.62
CA ASN A 173 -12.29 5.03 1.45
C ASN A 173 -11.08 4.79 2.35
N VAL A 174 -9.89 4.77 1.75
CA VAL A 174 -8.62 4.77 2.47
C VAL A 174 -7.88 6.07 2.17
N THR A 175 -7.69 6.91 3.19
CA THR A 175 -6.85 8.10 3.09
C THR A 175 -5.42 7.73 3.44
N THR A 176 -4.48 8.02 2.55
CA THR A 176 -3.05 7.79 2.75
C THR A 176 -2.40 8.90 3.60
N PRO A 177 -1.17 8.70 4.12
CA PRO A 177 -0.42 9.74 4.83
C PRO A 177 -0.16 11.02 4.01
N ASP A 178 -0.16 10.93 2.67
CA ASP A 178 -0.05 12.06 1.75
C ASP A 178 -1.39 12.82 1.56
N ASN A 179 -2.44 12.46 2.30
CA ASN A 179 -3.82 12.93 2.16
C ASN A 179 -4.48 12.58 0.81
N GLU A 180 -3.92 11.65 0.03
CA GLU A 180 -4.62 11.07 -1.12
C GLU A 180 -5.70 10.11 -0.62
N VAL A 181 -6.97 10.40 -0.93
CA VAL A 181 -8.12 9.51 -0.69
C VAL A 181 -8.27 8.55 -1.87
N ILE A 182 -8.24 7.25 -1.59
CA ILE A 182 -8.38 6.20 -2.59
C ILE A 182 -9.65 5.41 -2.27
N THR A 183 -10.58 5.40 -3.21
CA THR A 183 -11.90 4.79 -3.06
C THR A 183 -11.97 3.44 -3.76
N TYR A 184 -12.42 2.43 -3.03
CA TYR A 184 -12.68 1.08 -3.52
C TYR A 184 -14.17 0.77 -3.36
N ASN A 185 -14.81 0.27 -4.41
CA ASN A 185 -16.24 -0.02 -4.41
C ASN A 185 -16.48 -1.52 -4.59
N LEU A 186 -17.41 -2.06 -3.80
CA LEU A 186 -17.92 -3.42 -3.88
C LEU A 186 -19.44 -3.37 -4.05
N VAL A 187 -20.00 -4.23 -4.91
CA VAL A 187 -21.46 -4.41 -5.02
C VAL A 187 -21.80 -5.82 -4.57
N ARG A 188 -22.57 -5.94 -3.47
CA ARG A 188 -23.14 -7.22 -3.02
C ARG A 188 -24.58 -7.31 -3.49
N SER A 189 -24.91 -8.44 -4.13
CA SER A 189 -26.28 -8.76 -4.55
C SER A 189 -26.93 -9.74 -3.59
N ASN A 190 -28.26 -9.72 -3.49
CA ASN A 190 -29.08 -10.58 -2.60
C ASN A 190 -29.73 -11.73 -3.39
N TYR A 191 -28.91 -12.72 -3.73
CA TYR A 191 -29.27 -13.98 -4.38
C TYR A 191 -28.37 -15.10 -3.83
#